data_AF-A0A7C8YLV3-F1
#
_entry.id   AF-A0A7C8YLV3-F1
#
_cell.length_a   1.000
_cell.length_b   1.000
_cell.length_c   1.000
_cell.angle_alpha   90.00
_cell.angle_beta   90.00
_cell.angle_gamma   90.00
#
_symmetry.space_group_name_H-M   'P 1'
#
loop_
_entity.id
_entity.type
_entity.pdbx_description
1 polymer ?
#
loop_
_entity_poly.entity_id
_entity_poly.type
_entity_poly.pdbx_seq_one_letter_code
_entity_poly.pdbx_strand_id
1 'polypeptide(L)'
;MLVGGYPFEDPKDPKNFTKTIGRILSASYSIPDYVRISQECKHLLSRIFVANPEKRITIEEIKQHPWFVKNLPRVQEESLRTKDTNDSSQSEEEILGIIEQATKPGMEGTLPLGVIDDQLVSSNNDLDDIELDADIDDVEISGDFVCAV
;
A
#
# COMPACT_ATOMS: atom_id res chain seq x y z
N MET A 1 3.91 17.12 -4.71
CA MET A 1 4.66 17.89 -3.69
C MET A 1 5.27 19.18 -4.23
N LEU A 2 6.15 19.17 -5.23
CA LEU A 2 6.86 20.40 -5.68
C LEU A 2 5.99 21.41 -6.47
N VAL A 3 5.08 20.93 -7.33
CA VAL A 3 4.24 21.78 -8.21
C VAL A 3 2.79 21.87 -7.73
N GLY A 4 2.35 20.97 -6.86
CA GLY A 4 0.95 20.92 -6.38
C GLY A 4 -0.06 20.28 -7.35
N GLY A 5 0.40 19.69 -8.46
CA GLY A 5 -0.44 18.93 -9.40
C GLY A 5 0.32 17.75 -10.02
N TYR A 6 -0.39 16.94 -10.80
CA TYR A 6 0.20 15.78 -11.48
C TYR A 6 0.93 16.19 -12.77
N PRO A 7 2.10 15.60 -13.07
CA PRO A 7 2.98 16.07 -14.15
C PRO A 7 2.42 15.86 -15.57
N PHE A 8 1.49 14.90 -15.74
CA PHE A 8 0.97 14.51 -17.06
C PHE A 8 -0.49 14.89 -17.28
N GLU A 9 -1.20 15.42 -16.29
CA GLU A 9 -2.59 15.84 -16.46
C GLU A 9 -2.70 17.16 -17.24
N ASP A 10 -3.78 17.31 -18.01
CA ASP A 10 -4.12 18.58 -18.64
C ASP A 10 -4.71 19.53 -17.59
N PRO A 11 -4.06 20.67 -17.27
CA PRO A 11 -4.60 21.61 -16.29
C PRO A 11 -5.96 22.19 -16.68
N LYS A 12 -6.29 22.18 -17.98
CA LYS A 12 -7.56 22.69 -18.51
C LYS A 12 -8.66 21.65 -18.52
N ASP A 13 -8.30 20.36 -18.52
CA ASP A 13 -9.23 19.25 -18.71
C ASP A 13 -8.73 17.99 -17.96
N PRO A 14 -8.77 18.00 -16.61
CA PRO A 14 -8.15 16.95 -15.79
C PRO A 14 -8.83 15.58 -15.94
N LYS A 15 -10.08 15.55 -16.42
CA LYS A 15 -10.83 14.29 -16.63
C LYS A 15 -10.52 13.63 -17.98
N ASN A 16 -9.66 14.24 -18.79
CA ASN A 16 -9.30 13.71 -20.11
C ASN A 16 -8.15 12.70 -20.01
N PHE A 17 -8.51 11.47 -19.68
CA PHE A 17 -7.55 10.38 -19.54
C PHE A 17 -6.78 10.11 -20.84
N THR A 18 -7.41 10.24 -22.00
CA THR A 18 -6.75 10.02 -23.30
C THR A 18 -5.54 10.94 -23.48
N LYS A 19 -5.67 12.24 -23.15
CA LYS A 19 -4.55 13.19 -23.18
C LYS A 19 -3.49 12.85 -22.14
N THR A 20 -3.90 12.53 -20.91
CA THR A 20 -2.98 12.18 -19.82
C THR A 20 -2.13 10.96 -20.20
N ILE A 21 -2.73 9.90 -20.73
CA ILE A 21 -2.03 8.70 -21.21
C ILE A 21 -1.06 9.06 -22.34
N GLY A 22 -1.48 9.88 -23.32
CA GLY A 22 -0.58 10.33 -24.39
C GLY A 22 0.66 11.08 -23.87
N ARG A 23 0.51 11.88 -22.81
CA ARG A 23 1.62 12.57 -22.15
C ARG A 23 2.52 11.62 -21.36
N ILE A 24 1.96 10.60 -20.70
CA ILE A 24 2.75 9.56 -20.01
C ILE A 24 3.61 8.80 -21.00
N LEU A 25 3.03 8.32 -22.10
CA LEU A 25 3.74 7.53 -23.12
C LEU A 25 4.89 8.31 -23.78
N SER A 26 4.72 9.63 -23.94
CA SER A 26 5.75 10.53 -24.47
C SER A 26 6.68 11.13 -23.41
N ALA A 27 6.46 10.81 -22.13
CA ALA A 27 7.11 11.46 -20.98
C ALA A 27 7.07 13.00 -21.04
N SER A 28 5.95 13.56 -21.52
CA SER A 28 5.76 15.00 -21.72
C SER A 28 5.20 15.65 -20.47
N TYR A 29 6.05 16.40 -19.76
CA TYR A 29 5.69 17.21 -18.59
C TYR A 29 6.37 18.57 -18.66
N SER A 30 5.85 19.55 -17.92
CA SER A 30 6.49 20.86 -17.78
C SER A 30 6.38 21.35 -16.35
N ILE A 31 7.37 22.13 -15.93
CA ILE A 31 7.42 22.72 -14.59
C ILE A 31 7.09 24.21 -14.75
N PRO A 32 5.99 24.71 -14.16
CA PRO A 32 5.58 26.10 -14.34
C PRO A 32 6.63 27.10 -13.86
N ASP A 33 6.71 28.26 -14.53
CA ASP A 33 7.75 29.29 -14.25
C ASP A 33 7.67 29.89 -12.84
N TYR A 34 6.49 29.89 -12.25
CA TYR A 34 6.29 30.37 -10.87
C TYR A 34 6.91 29.41 -9.83
N VAL A 35 7.18 28.15 -10.21
CA VAL A 35 7.79 27.15 -9.32
C VAL A 35 9.31 27.24 -9.42
N ARG A 36 9.94 27.72 -8.35
CA ARG A 36 11.40 27.78 -8.24
C ARG A 36 11.93 26.48 -7.65
N ILE A 37 12.60 25.68 -8.48
CA ILE A 37 13.32 24.47 -8.06
C ILE A 37 14.77 24.53 -8.53
N SER A 38 15.67 23.88 -7.77
CA SER A 38 17.09 23.84 -8.09
C SER A 38 17.37 23.07 -9.38
N GLN A 39 18.52 23.33 -10.00
CA GLN A 39 18.90 22.65 -11.23
C GLN A 39 19.11 21.15 -10.99
N GLU A 40 19.61 20.76 -9.83
CA GLU A 40 19.76 19.36 -9.44
C GLU A 40 18.41 18.67 -9.30
N CYS A 41 17.38 19.37 -8.81
CA CYS A 41 16.02 18.85 -8.74
C CYS A 41 15.46 18.56 -10.14
N LYS A 42 15.61 19.54 -11.06
CA LYS A 42 15.20 19.39 -12.47
C LYS A 42 15.92 18.22 -13.13
N HIS A 43 17.22 18.11 -12.89
CA HIS A 43 18.04 17.01 -13.40
C HIS A 43 17.53 15.65 -12.90
N LEU A 44 17.25 15.52 -11.60
CA LEU A 44 16.71 14.28 -11.03
C LEU A 44 15.36 13.91 -11.67
N LEU A 45 14.42 14.87 -11.78
CA LEU A 45 13.12 14.64 -12.41
C LEU A 45 13.26 14.21 -13.89
N SER A 46 14.19 14.82 -14.63
CA SER A 46 14.45 14.45 -16.03
C SER A 46 14.98 13.02 -16.19
N ARG A 47 15.66 12.49 -15.18
CA ARG A 47 16.15 11.11 -15.15
C ARG A 47 15.11 10.09 -14.67
N ILE A 48 14.10 10.53 -13.92
CA ILE A 48 12.97 9.71 -13.47
C ILE A 48 11.91 9.59 -14.56
N PHE A 49 11.50 10.72 -15.15
CA PHE A 49 10.47 10.77 -16.19
C PHE A 49 11.05 10.47 -17.57
N VAL A 50 11.55 9.25 -17.73
CA VAL A 50 12.07 8.71 -18.99
C VAL A 50 11.15 7.59 -19.49
N ALA A 51 10.72 7.69 -20.75
CA ALA A 51 9.80 6.73 -21.38
C ALA A 51 10.40 5.31 -21.47
N ASN A 52 11.68 5.20 -21.81
CA ASN A 52 12.38 3.91 -21.81
C ASN A 52 12.80 3.53 -20.37
N PRO A 53 12.29 2.42 -19.81
CA PRO A 53 12.62 1.99 -18.45
C PRO A 53 14.09 1.61 -18.26
N GLU A 54 14.77 1.06 -19.27
CA GLU A 54 16.19 0.68 -19.18
C GLU A 54 17.11 1.89 -19.04
N LYS A 55 16.65 3.07 -19.48
CA LYS A 55 17.39 4.34 -19.36
C LYS A 55 16.98 5.14 -18.12
N ARG A 56 15.96 4.68 -17.40
CA ARG A 56 15.46 5.36 -16.20
C ARG A 56 16.45 5.17 -15.06
N ILE A 57 16.66 6.22 -14.27
CA ILE A 57 17.53 6.16 -13.10
C ILE A 57 17.09 5.09 -12.11
N THR A 58 18.05 4.34 -11.56
CA THR A 58 17.79 3.31 -10.53
C THR A 58 17.71 3.93 -9.14
N ILE A 59 17.21 3.16 -8.16
CA ILE A 59 17.13 3.62 -6.77
C ILE A 59 18.53 3.87 -6.19
N GLU A 60 19.52 3.04 -6.52
CA GLU A 60 20.92 3.18 -6.10
C GLU A 60 21.52 4.49 -6.62
N GLU A 61 21.25 4.84 -7.87
CA GLU A 61 21.67 6.11 -8.47
C GLU A 61 20.94 7.30 -7.84
N ILE A 62 19.65 7.18 -7.53
CA ILE A 62 18.89 8.23 -6.81
C ILE A 62 19.50 8.49 -5.43
N LYS A 63 19.82 7.43 -4.67
CA LYS A 63 20.42 7.55 -3.34
C LYS A 63 21.77 8.28 -3.35
N GLN A 64 22.47 8.25 -4.48
CA GLN A 64 23.74 8.96 -4.68
C GLN A 64 23.57 10.34 -5.32
N HIS A 65 22.38 10.66 -5.82
CA HIS A 65 22.15 11.89 -6.58
C HIS A 65 22.32 13.14 -5.69
N PRO A 66 23.04 14.20 -6.14
CA PRO A 66 23.33 15.39 -5.34
C PRO A 66 22.12 16.05 -4.69
N TRP A 67 20.98 16.05 -5.39
CA TRP A 67 19.73 16.58 -4.84
C TRP A 67 19.19 15.76 -3.66
N PHE A 68 19.35 14.43 -3.67
CA PHE A 68 18.85 13.53 -2.64
C PHE A 68 19.73 13.55 -1.39
N VAL A 69 21.05 13.53 -1.56
CA VAL A 69 22.00 13.51 -0.44
C VAL A 69 22.10 14.86 0.29
N LYS A 70 21.63 15.95 -0.34
CA LYS A 70 21.69 17.29 0.24
C LYS A 70 20.80 17.36 1.48
N ASN A 71 21.42 17.64 2.63
CA ASN A 71 20.77 17.72 3.94
C ASN A 71 20.09 16.41 4.38
N LEU A 72 20.52 15.27 3.84
CA LEU A 72 19.99 13.98 4.28
C LEU A 72 20.41 13.74 5.75
N PRO A 73 19.45 13.58 6.69
CA PRO A 73 19.80 13.28 8.07
C PRO A 73 20.56 11.96 8.15
N ARG A 74 21.61 11.91 8.98
CA ARG A 74 22.44 10.68 9.17
C ARG A 74 21.64 9.47 9.68
N VAL A 75 20.40 9.68 10.12
CA VAL A 75 19.53 8.72 10.80
C VAL A 75 18.99 7.63 9.86
N GLN A 76 19.14 7.73 8.54
CA GLN A 76 18.50 6.77 7.62
C GLN A 76 19.11 5.36 7.67
N GLU A 77 20.37 5.20 8.09
CA GLU A 77 20.97 3.86 8.33
C GLU A 77 20.69 3.33 9.75
N GLU A 78 20.52 4.22 10.73
CA GLU A 78 20.27 3.84 12.13
C GLU A 78 18.78 3.62 12.44
N SER A 79 17.85 4.22 11.69
CA SER A 79 16.41 4.03 11.87
C SER A 79 15.90 2.67 11.40
N LEU A 80 16.67 1.92 10.61
CA LEU A 80 16.41 0.48 10.39
C LEU A 80 16.89 -0.38 11.57
N ARG A 81 17.60 0.25 12.52
CA ARG A 81 18.05 -0.32 13.78
C ARG A 81 17.40 0.41 14.96
N THR A 82 16.16 0.90 14.83
CA THR A 82 15.31 0.94 16.01
C THR A 82 15.26 -0.49 16.52
N LYS A 83 16.07 -0.77 17.54
CA LYS A 83 15.75 -1.83 18.50
C LYS A 83 14.42 -1.38 19.09
N ASP A 84 13.34 -1.76 18.43
CA ASP A 84 12.02 -1.74 19.01
C ASP A 84 12.12 -2.68 20.20
N THR A 85 12.39 -2.14 21.38
CA THR A 85 12.38 -2.89 22.65
C THR A 85 10.96 -3.27 23.06
N ASN A 86 10.05 -3.36 22.09
CA ASN A 86 8.71 -3.89 22.20
C ASN A 86 8.41 -4.70 20.93
N ASP A 87 9.34 -5.58 20.57
CA ASP A 87 9.21 -6.53 19.47
C ASP A 87 8.08 -7.52 19.78
N SER A 88 6.85 -7.09 19.49
CA SER A 88 5.66 -7.92 19.48
C SER A 88 5.48 -8.56 18.09
N SER A 89 6.58 -8.95 17.44
CA SER A 89 6.52 -9.64 16.16
C SER A 89 5.95 -11.04 16.38
N GLN A 90 4.86 -11.35 15.69
CA GLN A 90 4.25 -12.68 15.68
C GLN A 90 5.09 -13.63 14.83
N SER A 91 5.13 -14.91 15.20
CA SER A 91 5.80 -15.91 14.36
C SER A 91 4.98 -16.19 13.10
N GLU A 92 5.62 -16.73 12.06
CA GLU A 92 4.93 -17.11 10.81
C GLU A 92 3.79 -18.11 11.09
N GLU A 93 4.01 -19.04 12.02
CA GLU A 93 3.03 -20.03 12.43
C GLU A 93 1.83 -19.41 13.16
N GLU A 94 2.08 -18.41 14.01
CA GLU A 94 1.02 -17.68 14.70
C GLU A 94 0.16 -16.88 13.70
N ILE A 95 0.81 -16.23 12.74
CA ILE A 95 0.14 -15.48 11.65
C ILE A 95 -0.74 -16.44 10.83
N LEU A 96 -0.20 -17.59 10.42
CA LEU A 96 -0.94 -18.59 9.66
C LEU A 96 -2.10 -19.17 10.49
N GLY A 97 -1.90 -19.41 11.78
CA GLY A 97 -2.95 -19.89 12.69
C GLY A 97 -4.10 -18.89 12.82
N ILE A 98 -3.81 -17.60 12.90
CA ILE A 98 -4.83 -16.54 12.93
C ILE A 98 -5.60 -16.49 11.61
N ILE A 99 -4.91 -16.61 10.47
CA ILE A 99 -5.57 -16.66 9.14
C ILE A 99 -6.50 -17.87 9.06
N GLU A 100 -6.05 -19.04 9.51
CA GLU A 100 -6.88 -20.26 9.53
C GLU A 100 -8.11 -20.09 10.43
N GLN A 101 -7.93 -19.50 11.61
CA GLN A 101 -9.02 -19.23 12.55
C GLN A 101 -10.05 -18.25 11.96
N ALA A 102 -9.59 -17.21 11.26
CA ALA A 102 -10.45 -16.21 10.63
C ALA A 102 -11.19 -16.72 9.37
N THR A 103 -10.74 -17.84 8.79
CA THR A 103 -11.36 -18.45 7.60
C THR A 103 -12.55 -19.35 7.96
N LYS A 104 -12.68 -19.77 9.23
CA LYS A 104 -13.79 -20.61 9.69
C LYS A 104 -15.06 -19.75 9.82
N PRO A 105 -16.17 -20.06 9.11
CA PRO A 105 -17.43 -19.34 9.28
C PRO A 105 -17.92 -19.55 10.72
N GLY A 106 -18.35 -18.46 11.37
CA GLY A 106 -18.68 -18.45 12.79
C GLY A 106 -19.71 -19.52 13.16
N MET A 107 -19.25 -20.55 13.87
CA MET A 107 -20.08 -21.44 14.66
C MET A 107 -19.97 -21.00 16.12
N GLU A 108 -21.12 -21.03 16.79
CA GLU A 108 -21.46 -20.32 18.01
C GLU A 108 -20.52 -20.49 19.20
N GLY A 109 -20.64 -19.55 20.13
CA GLY A 109 -19.69 -19.28 21.20
C GLY A 109 -19.32 -20.47 22.07
N THR A 110 -18.02 -20.65 22.30
CA THR A 110 -17.49 -21.03 23.60
C THR A 110 -16.00 -20.69 23.62
N LEU A 111 -15.59 -19.70 24.40
CA LEU A 111 -14.18 -19.49 24.76
C LEU A 111 -13.84 -20.47 25.91
N PRO A 112 -12.88 -21.40 25.77
CA PRO A 112 -12.26 -22.03 26.93
C PRO A 112 -10.95 -21.30 27.22
N LEU A 113 -11.00 -20.23 28.00
CA LEU A 113 -9.79 -19.63 28.58
C LEU A 113 -9.91 -19.58 30.10
N GLY A 114 -9.30 -20.57 30.76
CA GLY A 114 -8.77 -20.52 32.13
C GLY A 114 -9.76 -20.22 33.27
N VAL A 115 -10.23 -21.27 33.94
CA VAL A 115 -10.76 -21.14 35.31
C VAL A 115 -9.62 -20.78 36.25
N ILE A 116 -9.61 -19.57 36.83
CA ILE A 116 -9.59 -19.36 38.30
C ILE A 116 -10.31 -18.04 38.65
N ASP A 117 -11.55 -18.19 39.12
CA ASP A 117 -12.22 -17.53 40.26
C ASP A 117 -12.10 -15.99 40.50
N ASP A 118 -13.20 -15.25 40.31
CA ASP A 118 -13.95 -14.60 41.42
C ASP A 118 -15.34 -14.11 40.95
N GLN A 119 -16.38 -14.79 41.42
CA GLN A 119 -17.75 -14.32 41.73
C GLN A 119 -18.63 -13.49 40.75
N LEU A 120 -19.80 -14.10 40.46
CA LEU A 120 -21.17 -13.52 40.34
C LEU A 120 -21.42 -12.65 39.09
N VAL A 121 -22.45 -12.82 38.25
CA VAL A 121 -23.86 -13.14 38.50
C VAL A 121 -24.53 -13.54 37.18
N SER A 122 -25.51 -14.43 37.25
CA SER A 122 -26.43 -14.82 36.18
C SER A 122 -27.11 -13.64 35.47
N SER A 123 -27.38 -13.80 34.17
CA SER A 123 -28.71 -13.59 33.59
C SER A 123 -28.81 -14.30 32.24
N ASN A 124 -29.59 -15.37 32.21
CA ASN A 124 -30.13 -15.96 30.99
C ASN A 124 -31.09 -14.95 30.34
N ASN A 125 -31.17 -14.94 29.01
CA ASN A 125 -32.43 -14.87 28.28
C ASN A 125 -32.22 -15.35 26.85
N ASP A 126 -33.04 -16.34 26.51
CA ASP A 126 -33.31 -16.92 25.21
C ASP A 126 -33.62 -15.87 24.14
N LEU A 127 -33.14 -16.09 22.91
CA LEU A 127 -33.72 -15.49 21.71
C LEU A 127 -33.51 -16.43 20.51
N ASP A 128 -34.63 -16.92 20.04
CA ASP A 128 -34.84 -18.03 19.10
C ASP A 128 -34.40 -17.75 17.66
N ASP A 129 -34.07 -18.83 16.96
CA ASP A 129 -34.35 -19.16 15.55
C ASP A 129 -34.41 -18.01 14.51
N ILE A 130 -33.38 -17.94 13.66
CA ILE A 130 -33.53 -17.42 12.29
C ILE A 130 -32.83 -18.39 11.33
N GLU A 131 -33.60 -19.34 10.81
CA GLU A 131 -33.25 -20.20 9.68
C GLU A 131 -33.17 -19.33 8.41
N LEU A 132 -31.97 -19.16 7.85
CA LEU A 132 -31.75 -18.46 6.57
C LEU A 132 -31.18 -19.46 5.56
N ASP A 133 -32.09 -20.23 4.95
CA ASP A 133 -31.86 -20.85 3.65
C ASP A 133 -31.68 -19.74 2.61
N ALA A 134 -30.46 -19.61 2.10
CA ALA A 134 -30.18 -18.84 0.90
C ALA A 134 -29.12 -19.58 0.09
N ASP A 135 -29.61 -20.37 -0.86
CA ASP A 135 -28.84 -20.91 -1.98
C ASP A 135 -28.07 -19.77 -2.66
N ILE A 136 -26.74 -19.72 -2.44
CA ILE A 136 -25.81 -18.93 -3.24
C ILE A 136 -25.18 -19.89 -4.24
N ASP A 137 -25.91 -20.10 -5.34
CA ASP A 137 -25.35 -20.60 -6.58
C ASP A 137 -24.52 -19.48 -7.24
N ASP A 138 -23.36 -19.87 -7.75
CA ASP A 138 -22.59 -19.28 -8.85
C ASP A 138 -22.04 -17.85 -8.75
N VAL A 139 -20.72 -17.75 -8.47
CA VAL A 139 -19.83 -16.94 -9.32
C VAL A 139 -18.54 -17.71 -9.58
N GLU A 140 -18.42 -18.30 -10.77
CA GLU A 140 -17.17 -18.75 -11.34
C GLU A 140 -16.19 -17.56 -11.49
N ILE A 141 -15.15 -17.51 -10.65
CA ILE A 141 -13.95 -16.72 -10.96
C ILE A 141 -13.15 -17.51 -12.00
N SER A 142 -13.51 -17.32 -13.27
CA SER A 142 -12.62 -17.63 -14.39
C SER A 142 -11.90 -16.35 -14.80
N GLY A 143 -10.59 -16.36 -14.68
CA GLY A 143 -9.73 -15.23 -14.98
C GLY A 143 -8.26 -15.65 -15.00
N ASP A 144 -7.96 -16.69 -15.79
CA ASP A 144 -6.61 -17.16 -16.02
C ASP A 144 -5.79 -16.06 -16.75
N PHE A 145 -4.73 -15.60 -16.11
CA PHE A 145 -3.89 -14.50 -16.57
C PHE A 145 -2.75 -15.07 -17.41
N VAL A 146 -2.93 -15.07 -18.74
CA VAL A 146 -1.88 -15.51 -19.66
C VAL A 146 -0.80 -14.42 -19.78
N CYS A 147 0.38 -14.66 -19.20
CA CYS A 147 1.59 -13.91 -19.51
C CYS A 147 2.16 -14.41 -20.84
N ALA A 148 2.09 -13.59 -21.89
CA ALA A 148 2.85 -13.82 -23.11
C ALA A 148 4.34 -13.47 -22.89
N VAL A 149 5.21 -14.35 -23.38
CA VAL A 149 6.69 -14.30 -23.34
C VAL A 149 7.23 -13.29 -24.34
#